data_AF-F4RTA3-F1
#
_entry.id   AF-F4RTA3-F1
#
_cell.length_a   1.000
_cell.length_b   1.000
_cell.length_c   1.000
_cell.angle_alpha   90.00
_cell.angle_beta   90.00
_cell.angle_gamma   90.00
#
_symmetry.space_group_name_H-M   'P 1'
#
loop_
_entity.id
_entity.type
_entity.pdbx_description
1 polymer ?
#
loop_
_entity_poly.entity_id
_entity_poly.type
_entity_poly.pdbx_seq_one_letter_code
_entity_poly.pdbx_strand_id
1 'polypeptide(L)' 'MASYNPKAEQEFELLTKIGSGGFGTVWRARSNIDQSLRAIKVIRCYADEEGKDNADDIIQELRILRQS' A
#
# COMPACT_ATOMS: atom_id res chain seq x y z
N MET A 1 -12.55 4.84 9.06
CA MET A 1 -11.45 4.17 9.81
C MET A 1 -10.62 3.40 8.79
N ALA A 2 -9.30 3.56 8.77
CA ALA A 2 -8.44 2.93 7.76
C ALA A 2 -8.45 1.40 7.92
N SER A 3 -8.62 0.69 6.82
CA SER A 3 -8.61 -0.78 6.76
C SER A 3 -7.27 -1.32 7.29
N TYR A 4 -7.34 -2.04 8.40
CA TYR A 4 -6.22 -2.63 9.12
C TYR A 4 -5.70 -3.88 8.38
N ASN A 5 -4.45 -3.88 7.93
CA ASN A 5 -3.83 -5.03 7.27
C ASN A 5 -2.72 -5.63 8.17
N PRO A 6 -3.03 -6.67 8.96
CA PRO A 6 -2.13 -7.20 9.98
C PRO A 6 -0.83 -7.82 9.43
N LYS A 7 -0.78 -8.22 8.15
CA LYS A 7 0.43 -8.80 7.57
C LYS A 7 1.53 -7.77 7.33
N ALA A 8 1.17 -6.58 6.85
CA ALA A 8 2.15 -5.53 6.57
C ALA A 8 2.83 -5.04 7.87
N GLU A 9 2.09 -4.94 8.97
CA GLU A 9 2.64 -4.54 10.27
C GLU A 9 3.48 -5.64 10.95
N GLN A 10 3.22 -6.92 10.66
CA GLN A 10 4.07 -8.02 11.15
C GLN A 10 5.43 -8.04 10.45
N GLU A 11 5.48 -7.77 9.15
CA GLU A 11 6.71 -7.83 8.36
C GLU A 11 7.49 -6.51 8.34
N PHE A 12 6.81 -5.39 8.56
CA PHE A 12 7.38 -4.05 8.44
C PHE A 12 6.87 -3.08 9.51
N GLU A 13 7.81 -2.37 10.13
CA GLU A 13 7.53 -1.20 10.96
C GLU A 13 7.38 0.04 10.06
N LEU A 14 6.17 0.62 9.98
CA LEU A 14 5.95 1.89 9.28
C LEU A 14 6.53 3.06 10.10
N LEU A 15 7.49 3.79 9.54
CA LEU A 15 8.20 4.85 10.26
C LEU A 15 7.62 6.24 10.00
N THR A 16 7.59 6.67 8.74
CA THR A 16 7.13 8.02 8.39
C THR A 16 6.53 8.06 7.00
N LYS A 17 5.50 8.87 6.80
CA LYS A 17 4.90 9.10 5.48
C LYS A 17 5.88 9.91 4.63
N ILE A 18 6.21 9.40 3.45
CA ILE A 18 7.13 10.06 2.51
C ILE A 18 6.42 10.60 1.27
N GLY A 19 5.18 10.18 1.02
CA GLY A 19 4.38 10.74 -0.08
C GLY A 19 2.94 10.26 -0.08
N SER A 20 2.10 10.93 -0.86
CA SER A 20 0.76 10.46 -1.22
C SER A 20 0.44 10.83 -2.65
N GLY A 21 -0.26 9.96 -3.35
CA GLY A 21 -0.78 10.17 -4.70
C GLY A 21 -2.20 9.59 -4.82
N GLY A 22 -2.80 9.69 -6.01
CA GLY A 22 -4.22 9.39 -6.24
C GLY A 22 -4.71 8.05 -5.66
N PHE A 23 -3.89 7.00 -5.76
CA PHE A 23 -4.29 5.64 -5.35
C PHE A 23 -3.83 5.23 -3.94
N GLY A 24 -3.00 6.03 -3.27
CA GLY A 24 -2.43 5.58 -2.00
C GLY A 24 -1.40 6.48 -1.34
N THR A 25 -0.86 5.98 -0.24
CA THR A 25 0.15 6.65 0.59
C THR A 25 1.43 5.84 0.63
N VAL A 26 2.59 6.48 0.44
CA VAL A 26 3.89 5.85 0.54
C VAL A 26 4.52 6.17 1.89
N TRP A 27 5.01 5.13 2.55
CA TRP A 27 5.69 5.19 3.85
C TRP A 27 7.12 4.72 3.72
N ARG A 28 8.04 5.39 4.43
CA ARG A 28 9.32 4.78 4.79
C ARG A 28 9.03 3.74 5.87
N ALA A 29 9.50 2.53 5.66
CA ALA A 29 9.32 1.42 6.57
C ALA A 29 10.65 0.71 6.83
N ARG A 30 10.73 0.00 7.95
CA ARG A 30 11.85 -0.89 8.28
C ARG A 30 11.35 -2.32 8.21
N SER A 31 12.07 -3.19 7.50
CA SER A 31 11.75 -4.63 7.54
C SER A 31 12.11 -5.20 8.90
N ASN A 32 11.20 -5.98 9.48
CA ASN A 32 11.44 -6.68 10.74
C ASN A 32 12.38 -7.89 10.56
N ILE A 33 12.60 -8.34 9.31
CA ILE A 33 13.41 -9.51 8.96
C ILE A 33 14.90 -9.15 8.84
N ASP A 34 15.23 -8.16 7.99
CA ASP A 34 16.61 -7.80 7.64
C ASP A 34 17.02 -6.39 8.12
N GLN A 35 16.12 -5.68 8.83
CA GLN A 35 16.31 -4.31 9.32
C GLN A 35 16.55 -3.25 8.22
N SER A 36 16.39 -3.61 6.95
CA SER A 36 16.55 -2.70 5.80
C SER A 36 15.43 -1.66 5.73
N LEU A 37 15.76 -0.46 5.24
CA LEU A 37 14.78 0.57 4.95
C LEU A 37 14.17 0.34 3.57
N ARG A 38 12.83 0.36 3.50
CA ARG A 38 12.06 0.16 2.26
C ARG A 38 10.96 1.21 2.14
N ALA A 39 10.48 1.43 0.92
CA ALA A 39 9.27 2.21 0.68
C ALA A 39 8.08 1.26 0.56
N ILE A 40 7.02 1.49 1.34
CA ILE A 40 5.77 0.73 1.28
C ILE A 40 4.66 1.65 0.78
N LYS A 41 4.05 1.28 -0.35
CA LYS A 41 2.88 1.97 -0.89
C LYS A 41 1.61 1.25 -0.44
N VAL A 42 0.83 1.93 0.40
CA VAL A 42 -0.47 1.47 0.90
C VAL A 42 -1.55 1.98 -0.05
N ILE A 43 -2.18 1.06 -0.75
CA ILE A 43 -3.27 1.33 -1.70
C ILE A 43 -4.60 1.03 -0.98
N ARG A 44 -5.57 1.94 -1.10
CA ARG A 44 -6.89 1.75 -0.47
C ARG A 44 -7.78 0.97 -1.42
N CYS A 45 -8.17 -0.24 -1.03
CA CYS A 45 -9.24 -0.98 -1.71
C CYS A 45 -10.59 -0.55 -1.14
N TYR A 46 -11.56 -0.29 -2.00
CA TYR A 46 -12.94 -0.07 -1.59
C TYR A 46 -13.90 -0.71 -2.61
N ALA A 47 -15.06 -1.10 -2.11
CA ALA A 47 -16.23 -1.43 -2.89
C ALA A 47 -17.36 -0.58 -2.31
N ASP A 48 -18.09 0.13 -3.17
CA ASP A 48 -19.28 0.86 -2.75
C ASP A 48 -20.53 -0.04 -2.75
N GLU A 49 -21.63 0.48 -2.20
CA GLU A 49 -22.91 -0.24 -2.12
C GLU A 49 -23.52 -0.53 -3.50
N GLU A 50 -23.07 0.18 -4.53
CA GLU A 50 -23.49 0.00 -5.93
C GLU A 50 -22.67 -1.10 -6.64
N GLY A 51 -21.74 -1.75 -5.92
CA GLY A 51 -20.89 -2.82 -6.43
C GLY A 51 -19.74 -2.32 -7.29
N LYS A 52 -19.49 -1.02 -7.34
CA LYS A 52 -18.33 -0.45 -8.00
C LYS A 52 -17.16 -0.51 -7.02
N ASP A 53 -16.11 -1.20 -7.45
CA ASP A 53 -14.85 -1.25 -6.74
C ASP A 53 -13.77 -0.49 -7.52
N ASN A 54 -12.59 -0.40 -6.94
CA ASN A 54 -11.40 0.12 -7.61
C ASN A 54 -10.40 -0.99 -7.96
N ALA A 55 -10.85 -2.24 -8.09
CA ALA A 55 -9.96 -3.37 -8.30
C ALA A 55 -9.18 -3.23 -9.62
N ASP A 56 -9.85 -2.77 -10.69
CA ASP A 56 -9.22 -2.56 -12.00
C ASP A 56 -8.10 -1.50 -11.94
N ASP A 57 -8.34 -0.38 -11.25
CA ASP A 57 -7.33 0.68 -11.05
C ASP A 57 -6.12 0.15 -10.28
N ILE A 58 -6.36 -0.66 -9.23
CA ILE A 58 -5.30 -1.28 -8.42
C ILE A 58 -4.48 -2.26 -9.25
N ILE A 59 -5.15 -3.10 -10.05
CA ILE A 59 -4.49 -4.07 -10.93
C ILE A 59 -3.65 -3.34 -11.98
N GLN A 60 -4.16 -2.26 -12.57
CA GLN A 60 -3.41 -1.45 -13.53
C GLN A 60 -2.15 -0.85 -12.89
N GLU A 61 -2.25 -0.29 -11.69
CA GLU A 61 -1.10 0.28 -10.99
C GLU A 61 -0.04 -0.79 -10.66
N LEU A 62 -0.45 -1.98 -10.21
CA LEU A 62 0.45 -3.11 -9.96
C LEU A 62 1.15 -3.58 -11.24
N ARG A 63 0.47 -3.54 -12.39
CA ARG A 63 1.10 -3.86 -13.69
C ARG A 63 2.19 -2.87 -14.05
N ILE A 64 1.97 -1.58 -13.85
CA ILE A 64 2.95 -0.52 -14.14
C ILE A 64 4.19 -0.72 -13.25
N LEU A 65 4.02 -0.98 -11.95
CA LEU A 65 5.12 -1.21 -11.01
C LEU A 65 5.94 -2.46 -11.32
N ARG A 66 5.38 -3.46 -12.02
CA ARG A 66 6.13 -4.66 -12.44
C ARG A 66 6.98 -4.47 -13.68
N GLN A 67 6.77 -3.39 -14.43
CA GLN A 67 7.47 -3.12 -15.70
C GLN A 67 8.59 -2.08 -15.56
N SER A 68 8.73 -1.44 -14.39
CA SER A 68 9.75 -0.44 -14.07
C SER A 68 11.05 -1.03 -13.56
#